data_AF-A0A0W0UGI5-F1
#
_entry.id   AF-A0A0W0UGI5-F1
#
_cell.length_a   1.000
_cell.length_b   1.000
_cell.length_c   1.000
_cell.angle_alpha   90.00
_cell.angle_beta   90.00
_cell.angle_gamma   90.00
#
_symmetry.space_group_name_H-M   'P 1'
#
loop_
_entity.id
_entity.type
_entity.pdbx_description
1 polymer ?
#
loop_
_entity_poly.entity_id
_entity_poly.type
_entity_poly.pdbx_seq_one_letter_code
_entity_poly.pdbx_strand_id
1 'polypeptide(L)'
;MENSQGFSLTELLITLVLVTSISLTLLHQNAQINQMLRYALQRSFAIRLLDNNAERVLQGLPLTEIPQPFTLKMISIPQGKILQLTWGFKLPGRGCCQLQRKLFHS
;
A
#
# COMPACT_ATOMS: atom_id res chain seq x y z
N MET A 1 9.27 -58.32 14.15
CA MET A 1 8.91 -58.15 12.73
C MET A 1 8.31 -56.77 12.62
N GLU A 2 9.07 -55.83 12.07
CA GLU A 2 8.61 -54.46 11.82
C GLU A 2 7.55 -54.49 10.72
N ASN A 3 6.29 -54.17 11.08
CA ASN A 3 5.25 -53.89 10.10
C ASN A 3 5.51 -52.50 9.51
N SER A 4 6.33 -52.43 8.47
CA SER A 4 6.41 -51.27 7.59
C SER A 4 5.13 -51.21 6.76
N GLN A 5 4.05 -50.69 7.35
CA GLN A 5 2.84 -50.32 6.61
C GLN A 5 3.19 -49.14 5.69
N GLY A 6 3.47 -49.45 4.42
CA GLY A 6 3.68 -48.45 3.39
C GLY A 6 2.40 -47.67 3.12
N PHE A 7 2.54 -46.40 2.75
CA PHE A 7 1.40 -45.56 2.35
C PHE A 7 0.70 -46.16 1.12
N SER A 8 -0.63 -46.23 1.17
CA SER A 8 -1.43 -46.52 -0.01
C SER A 8 -1.26 -45.40 -1.05
N LEU A 9 -1.30 -45.75 -2.33
CA LEU A 9 -1.30 -44.77 -3.43
C LEU A 9 -2.39 -43.71 -3.26
N THR A 10 -3.56 -44.11 -2.76
CA THR A 10 -4.68 -43.18 -2.49
C THR A 10 -4.36 -42.18 -1.39
N GLU A 11 -3.70 -42.61 -0.32
CA GLU A 11 -3.26 -41.74 0.79
C GLU A 11 -2.19 -40.74 0.30
N LEU A 12 -1.27 -41.20 -0.54
CA LEU A 12 -0.28 -40.35 -1.19
C LEU A 12 -0.93 -39.30 -2.10
N LEU A 13 -1.90 -39.68 -2.92
CA LEU A 13 -2.62 -38.76 -3.80
C LEU A 13 -3.43 -37.73 -3.00
N ILE A 14 -4.14 -38.15 -1.95
CA ILE A 14 -4.88 -37.24 -1.06
C ILE A 14 -3.92 -36.26 -0.39
N THR A 15 -2.80 -36.76 0.13
CA THR A 15 -1.77 -35.92 0.77
C THR A 15 -1.20 -34.93 -0.23
N LEU A 16 -0.90 -35.36 -1.45
CA LEU A 16 -0.38 -34.48 -2.50
C LEU A 16 -1.37 -33.36 -2.85
N VAL A 17 -2.66 -33.69 -3.01
CA VAL A 17 -3.72 -32.70 -3.29
C VAL A 17 -3.87 -31.72 -2.13
N LEU A 18 -3.84 -32.19 -0.89
CA LEU A 18 -3.92 -31.33 0.29
C LEU A 18 -2.73 -30.36 0.36
N VAL A 19 -1.50 -30.88 0.23
CA VAL A 19 -0.29 -30.07 0.28
C VAL A 19 -0.25 -29.04 -0.84
N THR A 20 -0.62 -29.41 -2.07
CA THR A 20 -0.69 -28.46 -3.19
C THR A 20 -1.76 -27.40 -2.98
N SER A 21 -2.95 -27.79 -2.53
CA SER A 21 -4.06 -26.85 -2.27
C SER A 21 -3.71 -25.83 -1.18
N ILE A 22 -3.11 -26.29 -0.08
CA ILE A 22 -2.65 -25.42 1.01
C ILE A 22 -1.54 -24.50 0.52
N SER A 23 -0.56 -25.03 -0.21
CA SER A 23 0.56 -24.23 -0.74
C SER A 23 0.07 -23.15 -1.71
N LEU A 24 -0.87 -23.48 -2.61
CA LEU A 24 -1.47 -22.51 -3.53
C LEU A 24 -2.26 -21.43 -2.78
N THR A 25 -3.01 -21.82 -1.77
CA THR A 25 -3.77 -20.87 -0.93
C THR A 25 -2.84 -19.92 -0.19
N LEU A 26 -1.76 -20.45 0.42
CA LEU A 26 -0.76 -19.65 1.11
C LEU A 26 -0.04 -18.69 0.15
N LEU A 27 0.30 -19.16 -1.06
CA LEU A 27 0.91 -18.31 -2.08
C LEU A 27 0.00 -17.14 -2.47
N HIS A 28 -1.29 -17.42 -2.64
CA HIS A 28 -2.29 -16.40 -2.96
C HIS A 28 -2.45 -15.38 -1.82
N GLN A 29 -2.57 -15.86 -0.57
CA GLN A 29 -2.66 -14.99 0.61
C GLN A 29 -1.41 -14.12 0.78
N ASN A 30 -0.22 -14.69 0.60
CA ASN A 30 1.04 -13.96 0.68
C ASN A 30 1.11 -12.84 -0.36
N ALA A 31 0.64 -13.07 -1.58
CA ALA A 31 0.59 -12.02 -2.61
C ALA A 31 -0.33 -10.85 -2.21
N GLN A 32 -1.51 -11.16 -1.67
CA GLN A 32 -2.47 -10.15 -1.20
C GLN A 32 -1.92 -9.32 -0.03
N ILE A 33 -1.32 -9.99 0.97
CA ILE A 33 -0.74 -9.32 2.14
C ILE A 33 0.40 -8.39 1.70
N ASN A 34 1.27 -8.86 0.81
CA ASN A 34 2.36 -8.03 0.28
C ASN A 34 1.84 -6.79 -0.45
N GLN A 35 0.76 -6.93 -1.24
CA GLN A 35 0.14 -5.79 -1.91
C GLN A 35 -0.45 -4.79 -0.90
N MET A 36 -1.14 -5.27 0.13
CA MET A 36 -1.72 -4.42 1.18
C MET A 36 -0.62 -3.69 1.97
N LEU A 37 0.46 -4.39 2.32
CA LEU A 37 1.59 -3.80 3.01
C LEU A 37 2.25 -2.69 2.18
N ARG A 38 2.51 -2.95 0.90
CA ARG A 38 3.07 -1.94 -0.02
C ARG A 38 2.18 -0.71 -0.09
N TYR A 39 0.87 -0.90 -0.18
CA TYR A 39 -0.09 0.22 -0.18
C TYR A 39 -0.06 1.01 1.14
N ALA A 40 -0.08 0.32 2.29
CA ALA A 40 -0.05 0.96 3.59
C ALA A 40 1.24 1.78 3.79
N LEU A 41 2.39 1.22 3.41
CA LEU A 41 3.67 1.92 3.46
C LEU A 41 3.67 3.17 2.58
N GLN A 42 3.22 3.05 1.33
CA GLN A 42 3.12 4.21 0.43
C GLN A 42 2.19 5.29 0.96
N ARG A 43 1.02 4.91 1.48
CA ARG A 43 0.07 5.86 2.07
C ARG A 43 0.65 6.54 3.31
N SER A 44 1.35 5.80 4.18
CA SER A 44 2.01 6.37 5.35
C SER A 44 3.08 7.40 4.97
N PHE A 45 3.85 7.10 3.93
CA PHE A 45 4.87 8.00 3.40
C PHE A 45 4.24 9.24 2.76
N ALA A 46 3.13 9.05 2.02
CA ALA A 46 2.36 10.13 1.42
C ALA A 46 1.81 11.11 2.48
N ILE A 47 1.25 10.58 3.58
CA ILE A 47 0.76 11.39 4.71
C ILE A 47 1.91 12.21 5.29
N ARG A 48 3.04 11.57 5.61
CA ARG A 48 4.21 12.26 6.17
C ARG A 48 4.74 13.35 5.24
N LEU A 49 4.81 13.09 3.94
CA LEU A 49 5.21 14.07 2.94
C LEU A 49 4.26 15.27 2.90
N LEU A 50 2.95 15.01 2.90
CA LEU A 50 1.94 16.05 2.86
C LEU A 50 1.98 16.92 4.12
N ASP A 51 2.09 16.30 5.29
CA ASP A 51 2.14 17.00 6.57
C ASP A 51 3.41 17.85 6.70
N ASN A 52 4.58 17.28 6.37
CA ASN A 52 5.83 18.05 6.39
C ASN A 52 5.78 19.26 5.45
N ASN A 53 5.21 19.09 4.24
CA ASN A 53 5.08 20.21 3.31
C ASN A 53 4.01 21.22 3.75
N ALA A 54 2.94 20.77 4.41
CA ALA A 54 1.94 21.66 4.98
C ALA A 54 2.57 22.60 6.01
N GLU A 55 3.35 22.05 6.95
CA GLU A 55 4.04 22.86 7.95
C GLU A 55 5.04 23.83 7.31
N ARG A 56 5.80 23.40 6.30
CA ARG A 56 6.70 24.28 5.54
C ARG A 56 5.96 25.45 4.90
N VAL A 57 4.80 25.18 4.29
CA VAL A 57 3.99 26.23 3.66
C VAL A 57 3.42 27.21 4.69
N LEU A 58 2.98 26.71 5.86
CA LEU A 58 2.53 27.56 6.97
C LEU A 58 3.66 28.44 7.52
N GLN A 59 4.90 27.95 7.49
CA GLN A 59 6.11 28.70 7.88
C GLN A 59 6.68 29.59 6.76
N GLY A 60 6.04 29.65 5.59
CA GLY A 60 6.53 30.43 4.44
C GLY A 60 7.76 29.84 3.75
N LEU A 61 8.10 28.58 4.02
CA LEU A 61 9.21 27.85 3.41
C LEU A 61 8.78 27.19 2.08
N PRO A 62 9.72 27.04 1.11
CA PRO A 62 9.43 26.34 -0.13
C PRO A 62 9.16 24.85 0.11
N LEU A 63 8.41 24.23 -0.80
CA LEU A 63 8.17 22.78 -0.80
C LEU A 63 9.49 22.01 -0.86
N THR A 64 9.55 20.85 -0.21
CA THR A 64 10.70 19.96 -0.33
C THR A 64 10.70 19.24 -1.68
N GLU A 65 11.86 18.73 -2.08
CA GLU A 65 11.95 17.79 -3.18
C GLU A 65 11.07 16.56 -2.90
N ILE A 66 10.24 16.22 -3.87
CA ILE A 66 9.30 15.10 -3.79
C ILE A 66 9.88 13.92 -4.56
N PRO A 67 10.17 12.79 -3.89
CA PRO A 67 10.66 11.61 -4.60
C PRO A 67 9.57 11.02 -5.49
N GLN A 68 9.96 10.44 -6.63
CA GLN A 68 9.04 9.62 -7.42
C GLN A 68 8.52 8.44 -6.60
N PRO A 69 7.27 7.99 -6.78
CA PRO A 69 6.29 8.39 -7.80
C PRO A 69 5.30 9.47 -7.32
N PHE A 70 5.66 10.24 -6.29
CA PHE A 70 4.77 11.22 -5.71
C PHE A 70 4.79 12.52 -6.52
N THR A 71 3.65 13.19 -6.59
CA THR A 71 3.52 14.52 -7.18
C THR A 71 2.75 15.39 -6.22
N LEU A 72 3.38 16.47 -5.77
CA LEU A 72 2.76 17.48 -4.91
C LEU A 72 2.39 18.70 -5.75
N LYS A 73 1.14 19.14 -5.64
CA LYS A 73 0.63 20.36 -6.26
C LYS A 73 0.10 21.27 -5.16
N MET A 74 0.39 22.56 -5.28
CA MET A 74 -0.20 23.60 -4.46
C MET A 74 -1.23 24.35 -5.29
N ILE A 75 -2.46 24.44 -4.81
CA ILE A 75 -3.57 25.11 -5.46
C ILE A 75 -3.98 26.27 -4.55
N SER A 76 -3.88 27.50 -5.05
CA SER A 76 -4.33 28.68 -4.31
C SER A 76 -5.85 28.78 -4.38
N ILE A 77 -6.50 29.02 -3.23
CA ILE A 77 -7.94 29.26 -3.12
C ILE A 77 -8.17 30.61 -2.40
N PRO A 78 -9.32 31.26 -2.55
CA PRO A 78 -9.56 32.58 -1.92
C PRO A 78 -9.36 32.58 -0.39
N GLN A 79 -9.58 31.44 0.26
CA GLN A 79 -9.50 31.27 1.71
C GLN A 79 -8.14 30.72 2.19
N GLY A 80 -7.17 30.52 1.28
CA GLY A 80 -5.87 29.94 1.61
C GLY A 80 -5.26 29.08 0.50
N LYS A 81 -4.71 27.93 0.86
CA LYS A 81 -3.99 27.05 -0.07
C LYS A 81 -4.42 25.60 0.13
N ILE A 82 -4.46 24.82 -0.94
CA ILE A 82 -4.67 23.37 -0.90
C ILE A 82 -3.39 22.71 -1.35
N LEU A 83 -2.84 21.84 -0.51
CA LEU A 83 -1.80 20.91 -0.90
C LEU A 83 -2.42 19.60 -1.33
N GLN A 84 -2.15 19.19 -2.56
CA GLN A 84 -2.62 17.94 -3.13
C GLN A 84 -1.44 17.05 -3.49
N LEU A 85 -1.36 15.89 -2.86
CA LEU A 85 -0.36 14.87 -3.13
C LEU A 85 -1.01 13.70 -3.87
N THR A 86 -0.44 13.29 -4.99
CA THR A 86 -0.91 12.14 -5.79
C THR A 86 0.21 11.14 -6.05
N TRP A 87 -0.13 9.84 -6.15
CA TRP A 87 0.81 8.79 -6.56
C TRP A 87 0.13 7.76 -7.48
N GLY A 88 0.92 7.14 -8.38
CA GLY A 88 0.44 6.46 -9.58
C GLY A 88 -0.15 5.05 -9.43
N PHE A 89 -0.21 4.47 -8.23
CA PHE A 89 -0.56 3.05 -8.07
C PHE A 89 -2.00 2.85 -7.63
N LYS A 90 -2.93 2.61 -8.57
CA LYS A 90 -4.33 2.25 -8.27
C LYS A 90 -4.45 0.83 -7.71
N LEU A 91 -5.15 0.69 -6.59
CA LEU A 91 -5.74 -0.59 -6.18
C LEU A 91 -7.01 -0.85 -7.01
N PRO A 92 -7.25 -2.08 -7.48
CA PRO A 92 -8.51 -2.41 -8.14
C PRO A 92 -9.68 -2.18 -7.15
N GLY A 93 -10.67 -1.38 -7.55
CA GLY A 93 -11.93 -1.20 -6.80
C GLY A 93 -11.96 -0.12 -5.71
N ARG A 94 -10.88 0.65 -5.47
CA ARG A 94 -10.93 1.83 -4.56
C ARG A 94 -10.38 3.07 -5.24
N GLY A 95 -11.07 4.20 -5.05
CA GLY A 95 -10.58 5.53 -5.39
C GLY A 95 -9.21 5.75 -4.73
N CYS A 96 -8.18 5.75 -5.53
CA CYS A 96 -6.79 5.92 -5.12
C CYS A 96 -6.10 6.75 -6.22
N CYS A 97 -5.10 7.58 -5.95
CA CYS A 97 -4.26 7.69 -4.78
C CYS A 97 -3.91 9.16 -4.59
N GLN A 98 -4.73 9.84 -3.79
CA GLN A 98 -4.63 11.26 -3.55
C GLN A 98 -4.86 11.57 -2.08
N LEU A 99 -4.10 12.51 -1.56
CA LEU A 99 -4.31 13.13 -0.27
C LEU A 99 -4.35 14.64 -0.50
N GLN A 100 -5.26 15.31 0.20
CA GLN A 100 -5.37 16.76 0.14
C GLN A 100 -5.41 17.31 1.55
N ARG A 101 -4.73 18.45 1.75
CA ARG A 101 -4.77 19.20 2.99
C ARG A 101 -5.06 20.66 2.66
N LYS A 102 -6.12 21.20 3.27
CA LYS A 102 -6.47 22.62 3.17
C LYS A 102 -5.70 23.37 4.26
N LEU A 103 -5.07 24.47 3.86
CA LEU A 103 -4.34 25.38 4.72
C LEU A 103 -5.09 26.71 4.68
N PHE A 104 -5.74 27.07 5.76
CA PHE A 104 -6.45 28.33 5.89
C PHE A 104 -5.52 29.35 6.55
N HIS A 105 -5.60 30.61 6.13
CA HIS A 105 -5.00 31.71 6.90
C HIS A 105 -5.89 31.96 8.14
N SER A 106 -5.30 31.91 9.33
CA SER A 106 -5.94 32.37 10.58
C SER A 106 -5.84 33.88 10.69
#